data_AF-A0A850I682-F1
#
_entry.id   AF-A0A850I682-F1
#
_cell.length_a   1.000
_cell.length_b   1.000
_cell.length_c   1.000
_cell.angle_alpha   90.00
_cell.angle_beta   90.00
_cell.angle_gamma   90.00
#
_symmetry.space_group_name_H-M   'P 1'
#
loop_
_entity.id
_entity.type
_entity.pdbx_description
1 polymer ?
#
loop_
_entity_poly.entity_id
_entity_poly.type
_entity_poly.pdbx_seq_one_letter_code
_entity_poly.pdbx_strand_id
1 'polypeptide(L)'
;MSDLSIARSRAIGLNPHVLGLTIFPTEKCNFRCLYCYETFPNIRMSDAVASALTKLIFNRRSDLDALSIRWFGGEPLLEASRVIELSTFAKKVAVENDIDFWSGITTNGFLLTYPLFVNLLEAGICHFQVSLDGMKTEHDATRRGHTDRGTFDRIIRNLLDFRLESWRRLFGQRPAGFKWIPAGLC
;
A
#
# COMPACT_ATOMS: atom_id res chain seq x y z
N MET A 1 10.13 24.89 19.31
CA MET A 1 9.66 24.41 17.99
C MET A 1 9.30 22.91 17.97
N SER A 2 9.46 22.15 19.07
CA SER A 2 9.19 20.70 19.14
C SER A 2 7.75 20.32 19.54
N ASP A 3 7.07 21.15 20.32
CA ASP A 3 5.79 20.73 20.94
C ASP A 3 4.58 20.97 20.01
N LEU A 4 4.69 21.96 19.11
CA LEU A 4 3.68 22.28 18.10
C LEU A 4 3.56 21.21 17.01
N SER A 5 4.63 20.50 16.68
CA SER A 5 4.56 19.40 15.69
C SER A 5 3.86 18.17 16.28
N ILE A 6 4.11 17.86 17.55
CA ILE A 6 3.41 16.79 18.28
C ILE A 6 1.92 17.11 18.41
N ALA A 7 1.57 18.37 18.72
CA ALA A 7 0.18 18.82 18.78
C ALA A 7 -0.52 18.78 17.40
N ARG A 8 0.16 19.18 16.32
CA ARG A 8 -0.39 19.10 14.94
C ARG A 8 -0.68 17.67 14.50
N SER A 9 0.20 16.71 14.76
CA SER A 9 -0.08 15.29 14.45
C SER A 9 -1.25 14.73 15.24
N ARG A 10 -1.48 15.16 16.49
CA ARG A 10 -2.62 14.74 17.31
C ARG A 10 -3.94 15.37 16.89
N ALA A 11 -3.91 16.63 16.41
CA ALA A 11 -5.10 17.32 15.94
C ALA A 11 -5.72 16.68 14.68
N ILE A 12 -4.91 16.06 13.81
CA ILE A 12 -5.40 15.35 12.61
C ILE A 12 -6.35 14.20 12.98
N GLY A 13 -6.06 13.46 14.05
CA GLY A 13 -6.93 12.36 14.51
C GLY A 13 -8.25 12.81 15.14
N LEU A 14 -8.41 14.11 15.41
CA LEU A 14 -9.60 14.71 16.00
C LEU A 14 -10.29 15.70 15.04
N ASN A 15 -9.75 15.91 13.83
CA ASN A 15 -10.36 16.77 12.83
C ASN A 15 -11.45 15.97 12.09
N PRO A 16 -12.74 16.33 12.23
CA PRO A 16 -13.82 15.62 11.54
C PRO A 16 -13.73 15.73 10.00
N HIS A 17 -12.99 16.72 9.48
CA HIS A 17 -12.73 16.90 8.06
C HIS A 17 -11.57 16.06 7.53
N VAL A 18 -10.92 15.25 8.37
CA VAL A 18 -9.90 14.29 7.94
C VAL A 18 -10.35 12.88 8.23
N LEU A 19 -10.43 12.05 7.19
CA LEU A 19 -10.75 10.63 7.32
C LEU A 19 -9.49 9.79 7.13
N GLY A 20 -8.99 9.19 8.22
CA GLY A 20 -7.92 8.21 8.19
C GLY A 20 -8.45 6.79 8.33
N LEU A 21 -8.17 5.93 7.34
CA LEU A 21 -8.57 4.53 7.33
C LEU A 21 -7.34 3.63 7.32
N THR A 22 -7.29 2.65 8.22
CA THR A 22 -6.40 1.49 8.08
C THR A 22 -7.25 0.31 7.67
N ILE A 23 -6.99 -0.24 6.49
CA ILE A 23 -7.84 -1.24 5.85
C ILE A 23 -7.06 -2.53 5.71
N PHE A 24 -7.67 -3.62 6.14
CA PHE A 24 -7.14 -4.97 6.08
C PHE A 24 -7.89 -5.73 4.97
N PRO A 25 -7.33 -5.88 3.76
CA PRO A 25 -7.95 -6.67 2.72
C PRO A 25 -8.05 -8.15 3.10
N THR A 26 -7.13 -8.60 3.95
CA THR A 26 -7.01 -9.98 4.40
C THR A 26 -6.18 -10.06 5.68
N GLU A 27 -6.49 -11.06 6.51
CA GLU A 27 -5.64 -11.48 7.64
C GLU A 27 -4.71 -12.64 7.24
N LYS A 28 -4.86 -13.16 6.01
CA LYS A 28 -3.95 -14.18 5.48
C LYS A 28 -2.59 -13.55 5.18
N CYS A 29 -1.52 -14.27 5.49
CA CYS A 29 -0.16 -13.92 5.08
C CYS A 29 0.54 -15.10 4.41
N ASN A 30 1.40 -14.83 3.42
CA ASN A 30 2.30 -15.81 2.82
C ASN A 30 3.59 -16.02 3.64
N PHE A 31 3.78 -15.30 4.74
CA PHE A 31 4.91 -15.44 5.67
C PHE A 31 4.45 -16.07 6.99
N ARG A 32 5.39 -16.61 7.76
CA ARG A 32 5.25 -17.11 9.13
C ARG A 32 6.37 -16.54 9.99
N CYS A 33 6.40 -15.21 10.11
CA CYS A 33 7.45 -14.52 10.86
C CYS A 33 7.43 -14.93 12.34
N LEU A 34 8.60 -15.14 12.94
CA LEU A 34 8.74 -15.67 14.30
C LEU A 34 8.11 -14.78 15.39
N TYR A 35 8.11 -13.47 15.19
CA TYR A 35 7.55 -12.49 16.13
C TYR A 35 6.16 -11.99 15.74
N CYS A 36 5.55 -12.54 14.68
CA CYS A 36 4.22 -12.08 14.28
C CYS A 36 3.19 -12.56 15.29
N TYR A 37 2.37 -11.63 15.79
CA TYR A 37 1.30 -11.94 16.73
C TYR A 37 0.04 -12.48 16.04
N GLU A 38 -0.06 -12.39 14.71
CA GLU A 38 -1.25 -12.84 13.98
C GLU A 38 -1.30 -14.36 13.81
N THR A 39 -2.51 -14.90 13.83
CA THR A 39 -2.78 -16.34 13.62
C THR A 39 -2.95 -16.71 12.15
N PHE A 40 -2.86 -15.72 11.25
CA PHE A 40 -2.96 -15.83 9.79
C PHE A 40 -4.21 -16.58 9.27
N PRO A 41 -5.42 -16.31 9.79
CA PRO A 41 -6.61 -16.98 9.31
C PRO A 41 -6.85 -16.64 7.83
N ASN A 42 -7.43 -17.56 7.07
CA ASN A 42 -7.79 -17.32 5.67
C ASN A 42 -9.07 -16.47 5.57
N ILE A 43 -9.06 -15.29 6.19
CA ILE A 43 -10.15 -14.31 6.19
C ILE A 43 -9.79 -13.23 5.19
N ARG A 44 -10.74 -12.95 4.29
CA ARG A 44 -10.64 -11.92 3.26
C ARG A 44 -11.80 -10.97 3.39
N MET A 45 -11.58 -9.72 3.01
CA MET A 45 -12.64 -8.72 2.94
C MET A 45 -13.76 -9.16 2.00
N SER A 46 -14.98 -9.22 2.51
CA SER A 46 -16.17 -9.52 1.71
C SER A 46 -16.60 -8.32 0.86
N ASP A 47 -17.38 -8.58 -0.18
CA ASP A 47 -17.93 -7.54 -1.05
C ASP A 47 -18.88 -6.59 -0.30
N ALA A 48 -19.56 -7.10 0.75
CA ALA A 48 -20.40 -6.29 1.62
C ALA A 48 -19.57 -5.25 2.38
N VAL A 49 -18.40 -5.63 2.91
CA VAL A 49 -17.48 -4.72 3.59
C VAL A 49 -16.86 -3.72 2.61
N ALA A 50 -16.42 -4.20 1.45
CA ALA A 50 -15.90 -3.33 0.38
C ALA A 50 -16.95 -2.28 -0.04
N SER A 51 -18.20 -2.69 -0.22
CA SER A 51 -19.33 -1.80 -0.54
C SER A 51 -19.65 -0.82 0.59
N ALA A 52 -19.50 -1.23 1.84
CA ALA A 52 -19.70 -0.33 2.98
C ALA A 52 -18.59 0.74 3.04
N LEU A 53 -17.33 0.37 2.75
CA LEU A 53 -16.20 1.30 2.68
C LEU A 53 -16.37 2.33 1.56
N THR A 54 -16.77 1.90 0.36
CA THR A 54 -17.01 2.85 -0.75
C THR A 54 -18.17 3.79 -0.45
N LYS A 55 -19.26 3.29 0.15
CA LYS A 55 -20.38 4.13 0.62
C LYS A 55 -19.95 5.12 1.68
N LEU A 56 -19.13 4.71 2.65
CA LEU A 56 -18.59 5.61 3.67
C LEU A 56 -17.81 6.75 3.03
N ILE A 57 -16.81 6.43 2.20
CA ILE A 57 -15.97 7.43 1.53
C ILE A 57 -16.84 8.37 0.68
N PHE A 58 -17.77 7.82 -0.09
CA PHE A 58 -18.66 8.63 -0.92
C PHE A 58 -19.53 9.56 -0.06
N ASN A 59 -20.17 9.07 1.00
CA ASN A 59 -21.06 9.88 1.81
C ASN A 59 -20.34 11.00 2.58
N ARG A 60 -19.06 10.82 2.89
CA ARG A 60 -18.21 11.82 3.56
C ARG A 60 -17.56 12.82 2.60
N ARG A 61 -17.67 12.63 1.28
CA ARG A 61 -16.92 13.43 0.29
C ARG A 61 -17.15 14.95 0.39
N SER A 62 -18.33 15.39 0.83
CA SER A 62 -18.69 16.81 0.89
C SER A 62 -18.16 17.54 2.14
N ASP A 63 -17.65 16.80 3.12
CA ASP A 63 -17.21 17.35 4.40
C ASP A 63 -15.79 16.95 4.79
N LEU A 64 -15.02 16.42 3.84
CA LEU A 64 -13.62 16.07 4.02
C LEU A 64 -12.71 17.04 3.28
N ASP A 65 -11.70 17.54 3.99
CA ASP A 65 -10.55 18.23 3.42
C ASP A 65 -9.49 17.21 2.99
N ALA A 66 -9.36 16.08 3.71
CA ALA A 66 -8.37 15.07 3.42
C ALA A 66 -8.85 13.62 3.66
N LEU A 67 -8.38 12.70 2.83
CA LEU A 67 -8.60 11.26 2.91
C LEU A 67 -7.27 10.51 2.90
N SER A 68 -7.01 9.74 3.96
CA SER A 68 -5.82 8.91 4.12
C SER A 68 -6.20 7.43 4.18
N ILE A 69 -5.62 6.60 3.31
CA ILE A 69 -5.81 5.14 3.34
C ILE A 69 -4.48 4.43 3.55
N ARG A 70 -4.42 3.58 4.58
CA ARG A 70 -3.30 2.68 4.88
C ARG A 70 -3.73 1.24 4.65
N TRP A 71 -3.12 0.59 3.67
CA TRP A 71 -3.31 -0.83 3.40
C TRP A 71 -2.40 -1.66 4.30
N PHE A 72 -3.00 -2.52 5.11
CA PHE A 72 -2.34 -3.38 6.11
C PHE A 72 -3.00 -4.77 6.16
N GLY A 73 -2.70 -5.55 7.20
CA GLY A 73 -3.25 -6.88 7.45
C GLY A 73 -2.15 -7.93 7.45
N GLY A 74 -2.52 -9.18 7.12
CA GLY A 74 -1.56 -10.27 7.00
C GLY A 74 -0.54 -9.97 5.90
N GLU A 75 -0.96 -10.09 4.63
CA GLU A 75 -0.23 -9.51 3.50
C GLU A 75 -1.23 -8.90 2.50
N PRO A 76 -1.33 -7.56 2.41
CA PRO A 76 -2.32 -6.92 1.56
C PRO A 76 -2.15 -7.23 0.07
N LEU A 77 -0.94 -7.53 -0.41
CA LEU A 77 -0.71 -7.87 -1.81
C LEU A 77 -1.25 -9.24 -2.21
N LEU A 78 -1.69 -10.08 -1.26
CA LEU A 78 -2.47 -11.28 -1.60
C LEU A 78 -3.85 -10.94 -2.18
N GLU A 79 -4.38 -9.76 -1.87
CA GLU A 79 -5.65 -9.24 -2.38
C GLU A 79 -5.42 -7.95 -3.17
N ALA A 80 -4.34 -7.89 -3.95
CA ALA A 80 -3.93 -6.68 -4.68
C ALA A 80 -5.02 -6.13 -5.62
N SER A 81 -5.84 -6.99 -6.22
CA SER A 81 -6.97 -6.55 -7.06
C SER A 81 -7.98 -5.72 -6.26
N ARG A 82 -8.35 -6.17 -5.05
CA ARG A 82 -9.26 -5.46 -4.15
C ARG A 82 -8.65 -4.16 -3.64
N VAL A 83 -7.35 -4.16 -3.33
CA VAL A 83 -6.61 -2.96 -2.94
C VAL A 83 -6.65 -1.90 -4.06
N ILE A 84 -6.35 -2.30 -5.29
CA ILE A 84 -6.36 -1.43 -6.47
C ILE A 84 -7.76 -0.88 -6.74
N GLU A 85 -8.78 -1.74 -6.71
CA GLU A 85 -10.19 -1.38 -6.89
C GLU A 85 -10.60 -0.25 -5.93
N LEU A 86 -10.42 -0.47 -4.63
CA LEU A 86 -10.86 0.46 -3.59
C LEU A 86 -10.02 1.75 -3.58
N SER A 87 -8.70 1.66 -3.78
CA SER A 87 -7.84 2.84 -3.84
C SER A 87 -8.14 3.70 -5.07
N THR A 88 -8.43 3.08 -6.23
CA THR A 88 -8.84 3.80 -7.45
C THR A 88 -10.16 4.53 -7.22
N PHE A 89 -11.13 3.87 -6.59
CA PHE A 89 -12.40 4.51 -6.22
C PHE A 89 -12.18 5.71 -5.28
N ALA A 90 -11.41 5.53 -4.22
CA ALA A 90 -11.13 6.59 -3.24
C ALA A 90 -10.41 7.79 -3.88
N LYS A 91 -9.38 7.53 -4.70
CA LYS A 91 -8.67 8.54 -5.48
C LYS A 91 -9.62 9.33 -6.38
N LYS A 92 -10.52 8.63 -7.08
CA LYS A 92 -11.51 9.27 -7.96
C LYS A 92 -12.43 10.21 -7.17
N VAL A 93 -13.01 9.73 -6.07
CA VAL A 93 -13.87 10.56 -5.21
C VAL A 93 -13.11 11.78 -4.69
N ALA A 94 -11.86 11.60 -4.26
CA ALA A 94 -11.06 12.70 -3.75
C ALA A 94 -10.79 13.78 -4.82
N VAL A 95 -10.37 13.37 -6.03
CA VAL A 95 -10.13 14.29 -7.15
C VAL A 95 -11.41 15.03 -7.57
N GLU A 96 -12.55 14.34 -7.63
CA GLU A 96 -13.83 14.94 -8.04
C GLU A 96 -14.40 15.93 -7.01
N ASN A 97 -13.91 15.93 -5.77
CA ASN A 97 -14.42 16.75 -4.67
C ASN A 97 -13.34 17.62 -4.01
N ASP A 98 -12.19 17.81 -4.65
CA ASP A 98 -11.06 18.64 -4.16
C ASP A 98 -10.56 18.24 -2.76
N ILE A 99 -10.47 16.93 -2.51
CA ILE A 99 -10.00 16.35 -1.25
C ILE A 99 -8.52 15.95 -1.39
N ASP A 100 -7.69 16.32 -0.41
CA ASP A 100 -6.31 15.87 -0.33
C ASP A 100 -6.25 14.34 -0.12
N PHE A 101 -5.75 13.61 -1.11
CA PHE A 101 -5.67 12.14 -1.06
C PHE A 101 -4.27 11.64 -0.75
N TRP A 102 -4.15 10.81 0.27
CA TRP A 102 -2.93 10.06 0.57
C TRP A 102 -3.25 8.57 0.67
N SER A 103 -2.43 7.73 0.04
CA SER A 103 -2.56 6.28 0.14
C SER A 103 -1.19 5.61 0.25
N GLY A 104 -1.10 4.65 1.18
CA GLY A 104 0.12 3.91 1.43
C GLY A 104 -0.15 2.46 1.80
N ILE A 105 0.84 1.60 1.55
CA ILE A 105 0.76 0.16 1.80
C ILE A 105 1.95 -0.30 2.64
N THR A 106 1.67 -1.12 3.66
CA THR A 106 2.71 -1.87 4.35
C THR A 106 2.69 -3.31 3.86
N THR A 107 3.82 -3.79 3.36
CA THR A 107 3.93 -5.11 2.73
C THR A 107 5.23 -5.79 3.14
N ASN A 108 5.25 -7.12 3.11
CA ASN A 108 6.48 -7.88 3.17
C ASN A 108 7.33 -7.75 1.89
N GLY A 109 6.77 -7.20 0.80
CA GLY A 109 7.49 -6.92 -0.45
C GLY A 109 7.75 -8.12 -1.35
N PHE A 110 7.42 -9.34 -0.92
CA PHE A 110 7.70 -10.56 -1.68
C PHE A 110 6.90 -10.65 -2.98
N LEU A 111 5.66 -10.16 -2.95
CA LEU A 111 4.74 -10.12 -4.09
C LEU A 111 4.81 -8.81 -4.90
N LEU A 112 5.57 -7.83 -4.43
CA LEU A 112 5.64 -6.49 -5.02
C LEU A 112 6.50 -6.47 -6.29
N THR A 113 6.02 -7.13 -7.35
CA THR A 113 6.68 -7.09 -8.66
C THR A 113 6.54 -5.71 -9.29
N TYR A 114 7.45 -5.36 -10.22
CA TYR A 114 7.40 -4.07 -10.89
C TYR A 114 6.07 -3.76 -11.62
N PRO A 115 5.46 -4.70 -12.38
CA PRO A 115 4.14 -4.46 -12.97
C PRO A 115 3.06 -4.17 -11.91
N LEU A 116 3.08 -4.90 -10.79
CA LEU A 116 2.12 -4.67 -9.72
C LEU A 116 2.35 -3.31 -9.05
N PHE A 117 3.60 -2.92 -8.84
CA PHE A 117 3.97 -1.59 -8.33
C PHE A 117 3.40 -0.47 -9.21
N VAL A 118 3.51 -0.58 -10.54
CA VAL A 118 2.92 0.40 -11.47
C VAL A 118 1.40 0.48 -11.31
N ASN A 119 0.71 -0.66 -11.23
CA ASN A 119 -0.75 -0.67 -11.03
C ASN A 119 -1.16 -0.04 -9.68
N LEU A 120 -0.37 -0.24 -8.63
CA LEU A 120 -0.60 0.35 -7.31
C LEU A 120 -0.41 1.88 -7.35
N LEU A 121 0.63 2.37 -8.03
CA LEU A 121 0.83 3.80 -8.25
C LEU A 121 -0.35 4.41 -9.00
N GLU A 122 -0.81 3.78 -10.10
CA GLU A 122 -1.96 4.25 -10.88
C GLU A 122 -3.22 4.39 -10.02
N ALA A 123 -3.42 3.45 -9.08
CA ALA A 123 -4.46 3.47 -8.06
C ALA A 123 -4.25 4.52 -6.95
N GLY A 124 -3.18 5.31 -7.01
CA GLY A 124 -2.85 6.39 -6.07
C GLY A 124 -2.07 5.95 -4.82
N ILE A 125 -1.59 4.71 -4.76
CA ILE A 125 -0.79 4.21 -3.64
C ILE A 125 0.66 4.64 -3.86
N CYS A 126 1.03 5.76 -3.24
CA CYS A 126 2.32 6.42 -3.46
C CYS A 126 3.35 6.12 -2.39
N HIS A 127 2.92 5.62 -1.23
CA HIS A 127 3.80 5.34 -0.10
C HIS A 127 3.91 3.83 0.17
N PHE A 128 5.14 3.30 0.12
CA PHE A 128 5.40 1.87 0.33
C PHE A 128 6.30 1.69 1.54
N GLN A 129 5.79 1.00 2.56
CA GLN A 129 6.57 0.54 3.69
C GLN A 129 6.86 -0.95 3.50
N VAL A 130 8.13 -1.27 3.21
CA VAL A 130 8.59 -2.65 2.97
C VAL A 130 9.33 -3.15 4.20
N SER A 131 8.89 -4.29 4.74
CA SER A 131 9.43 -4.84 5.99
C SER A 131 10.73 -5.63 5.75
N LEU A 132 11.83 -5.18 6.34
CA LEU A 132 13.14 -5.86 6.32
C LEU A 132 13.77 -5.84 7.73
N ASP A 133 14.23 -6.98 8.23
CA ASP A 133 14.79 -7.12 9.59
C ASP A 133 16.33 -7.03 9.66
N GLY A 134 16.97 -6.55 8.60
CA GLY A 134 18.42 -6.48 8.50
C GLY A 134 18.93 -7.16 7.23
N MET A 135 20.14 -7.70 7.30
CA MET A 135 20.75 -8.41 6.19
C MET A 135 20.09 -9.79 6.01
N LYS A 136 20.48 -10.46 4.93
CA LYS A 136 19.87 -11.73 4.49
C LYS A 136 19.70 -12.74 5.62
N THR A 137 20.77 -12.99 6.39
CA THR A 137 20.79 -14.02 7.42
C THR A 137 19.80 -13.72 8.53
N GLU A 138 19.77 -12.47 9.02
CA GLU A 138 18.88 -12.02 10.09
C GLU A 138 17.42 -11.99 9.60
N HIS A 139 17.19 -11.46 8.41
CA HIS A 139 15.87 -11.40 7.80
C HIS A 139 15.27 -12.79 7.58
N ASP A 140 16.01 -13.69 6.92
CA ASP A 140 15.51 -15.04 6.61
C ASP A 140 15.35 -15.86 7.91
N ALA A 141 16.10 -15.55 8.97
CA ALA A 141 15.95 -16.19 10.28
C ALA A 141 14.61 -15.85 10.95
N THR A 142 14.14 -14.61 10.85
CA THR A 142 12.94 -14.12 11.52
C THR A 142 11.70 -14.07 10.62
N ARG A 143 11.83 -13.70 9.35
CA ARG A 143 10.72 -13.50 8.39
C ARG A 143 10.66 -14.61 7.34
N ARG A 144 10.29 -15.80 7.81
CA ARG A 144 10.23 -17.01 6.99
C ARG A 144 8.99 -17.01 6.10
N GLY A 145 9.13 -17.47 4.87
CA GLY A 145 7.99 -17.78 4.01
C GLY A 145 7.20 -18.97 4.59
N HIS A 146 5.93 -19.09 4.23
CA HIS A 146 5.14 -20.25 4.64
C HIS A 146 5.71 -21.57 4.10
N THR A 147 6.29 -21.53 2.90
CA THR A 147 6.94 -22.67 2.24
C THR A 147 8.43 -22.43 1.92
N ASP A 148 8.86 -21.17 1.84
CA ASP A 148 10.21 -20.80 1.41
C ASP A 148 11.10 -20.35 2.57
N ARG A 149 12.36 -20.82 2.57
CA ARG A 149 13.39 -20.41 3.57
C ARG A 149 14.25 -19.22 3.14
N GLY A 150 13.93 -18.56 2.03
CA GLY A 150 14.67 -17.40 1.52
C GLY A 150 13.73 -16.35 0.96
N THR A 151 13.36 -15.37 1.78
CA THR A 151 12.44 -14.28 1.42
C THR A 151 13.21 -13.03 1.02
N PHE A 152 14.37 -12.80 1.63
CA PHE A 152 15.19 -11.61 1.43
C PHE A 152 15.56 -11.38 -0.05
N ASP A 153 16.13 -12.38 -0.72
CA ASP A 153 16.62 -12.21 -2.11
C ASP A 153 15.48 -11.90 -3.09
N ARG A 154 14.28 -12.40 -2.83
CA ARG A 154 13.11 -12.08 -3.65
C ARG A 154 12.69 -10.63 -3.43
N ILE A 155 12.63 -10.19 -2.18
CA ILE A 155 12.28 -8.80 -1.84
C ILE A 155 13.30 -7.84 -2.44
N ILE A 156 14.60 -8.07 -2.23
CA ILE A 156 15.65 -7.20 -2.77
C ILE A 156 15.63 -7.17 -4.30
N ARG A 157 15.44 -8.30 -4.98
CA ARG A 157 15.29 -8.32 -6.44
C ARG A 157 14.12 -7.46 -6.91
N ASN A 158 12.95 -7.63 -6.31
CA ASN A 158 11.78 -6.81 -6.62
C ASN A 158 12.09 -5.31 -6.47
N LEU A 159 12.73 -4.90 -5.36
CA LEU A 159 13.08 -3.49 -5.12
C LEU A 159 14.11 -2.94 -6.12
N LEU A 160 15.11 -3.75 -6.50
CA LEU A 160 16.12 -3.35 -7.48
C LEU A 160 15.54 -3.23 -8.89
N ASP A 161 14.57 -4.08 -9.25
CA ASP A 161 13.86 -4.00 -10.54
C ASP A 161 13.20 -2.63 -10.71
N PHE A 162 12.72 -2.00 -9.64
CA PHE A 162 12.11 -0.67 -9.70
C PHE A 162 13.12 0.37 -10.17
N ARG A 163 14.33 0.35 -9.61
CA ARG A 163 15.42 1.26 -10.00
C ARG A 163 15.83 1.01 -11.44
N LEU A 164 16.06 -0.25 -11.83
CA LEU A 164 16.55 -0.60 -13.15
C LEU A 164 15.54 -0.24 -14.24
N GLU A 165 14.28 -0.53 -14.01
CA GLU A 165 13.23 -0.28 -14.99
C GLU A 165 12.86 1.20 -15.04
N SER A 166 12.93 1.92 -13.92
CA SER A 166 12.84 3.40 -13.93
C SER A 166 14.01 4.03 -14.68
N TRP A 167 15.25 3.52 -14.48
CA TRP A 167 16.44 4.00 -15.20
C TRP A 167 16.37 3.72 -16.69
N ARG A 168 15.99 2.49 -17.10
CA ARG A 168 15.75 2.12 -18.50
C ARG A 168 14.68 2.99 -19.16
N ARG A 169 13.65 3.40 -18.40
CA ARG A 169 12.61 4.30 -18.92
C ARG A 169 13.10 5.74 -19.05
N LEU A 170 13.85 6.23 -18.06
CA LEU A 170 14.39 7.59 -18.09
C LEU A 170 15.50 7.77 -19.14
N PHE A 171 16.27 6.72 -19.44
CA PHE A 171 17.49 6.81 -20.25
C PHE A 171 17.62 5.79 -21.39
N GLY A 172 16.62 4.91 -21.62
CA GLY A 172 16.61 3.89 -22.68
C GLY A 172 15.45 4.04 -23.67
N GLN A 173 15.46 3.26 -24.77
CA GLN A 173 14.39 3.27 -25.76
C GLN A 173 13.09 2.62 -25.24
N ARG A 174 11.95 3.26 -25.54
CA ARG A 174 10.59 2.93 -25.09
C ARG A 174 10.10 1.58 -25.64
N PRO A 175 9.62 0.64 -24.80
CA PRO A 175 8.86 -0.52 -25.26
C PRO A 175 7.52 -0.09 -25.88
N ALA A 176 7.16 -0.66 -27.03
CA ALA A 176 5.89 -0.36 -27.71
C ALA A 176 4.68 -0.71 -26.81
N GLY A 177 3.70 0.20 -26.72
CA GLY A 177 2.49 0.01 -25.92
C GLY A 177 2.54 0.54 -24.48
N PHE A 178 3.70 1.04 -24.02
CA PHE A 178 3.85 1.51 -22.64
C PHE A 178 3.46 3.00 -22.49
N LYS A 179 2.55 3.34 -21.57
CA LYS A 179 2.28 4.72 -21.13
C LYS A 179 3.30 5.09 -20.06
N TRP A 180 3.97 6.24 -20.19
CA TRP A 180 4.78 6.81 -19.09
C TRP A 180 3.96 6.79 -17.80
N ILE A 181 4.60 6.66 -16.64
CA ILE A 181 3.97 7.10 -15.38
C ILE A 181 3.91 8.62 -15.54
N PRO A 182 2.76 9.28 -15.78
CA PRO A 182 2.75 10.73 -15.86
C PRO A 182 3.42 11.33 -14.63
N ALA A 183 4.20 12.38 -14.84
CA ALA A 183 4.57 13.27 -13.75
C ALA A 183 3.28 13.69 -13.03
N GLY A 184 3.21 13.51 -11.71
CA GLY A 184 2.02 13.79 -10.91
C GLY A 184 1.08 12.60 -10.64
N LEU A 185 1.50 11.35 -10.87
CA LEU A 185 0.80 10.19 -10.25
C LEU A 185 0.89 10.21 -8.72
N CYS A 186 1.99 10.80 -8.27
CA CYS A 186 2.43 11.25 -6.97
C CYS A 186 3.36 12.45 -7.28
#